data_AF-A0A7K2LRK7-F1
#
_entry.id   AF-A0A7K2LRK7-F1
#
_cell.length_a   1.000
_cell.length_b   1.000
_cell.length_c   1.000
_cell.angle_alpha   90.00
_cell.angle_beta   90.00
_cell.angle_gamma   90.00
#
_symmetry.space_group_name_H-M   'P 1'
#
loop_
_entity.id
_entity.type
_entity.pdbx_description
1 polymer ?
#
loop_
_entity_poly.entity_id
_entity_poly.type
_entity_poly.pdbx_seq_one_letter_code
_entity_poly.pdbx_strand_id
1 'polypeptide(L)' 'WMNSPGHRANILNCAFKNLGVGVHKGSGGPWWTQDFGTRM' A
#
# COMPACT_ATOMS: atom_id res chain seq x y z
N TRP A 1 4.81 -0.97 7.20
CA TRP A 1 3.56 -0.19 7.15
C TRP A 1 2.69 -0.30 8.40
N MET A 2 2.39 -1.49 8.93
CA MET A 2 1.45 -1.65 10.07
C MET A 2 1.81 -0.89 11.37
N ASN A 3 3.10 -0.63 11.64
CA ASN A 3 3.54 0.14 12.81
C ASN A 3 3.41 1.66 12.64
N SER A 4 3.08 2.15 11.44
CA SER A 4 2.83 3.56 11.17
C SER A 4 1.32 3.81 11.15
N PRO A 5 0.77 4.69 12.02
CA PRO A 5 -0.67 4.92 12.09
C PRO A 5 -1.30 5.32 10.75
N GLY A 6 -0.67 6.21 9.99
CA GLY A 6 -1.18 6.65 8.68
C GLY A 6 -1.23 5.52 7.65
N HIS A 7 -0.18 4.70 7.55
CA HIS A 7 -0.18 3.56 6.63
C HIS A 7 -1.16 2.47 7.06
N ARG A 8 -1.25 2.20 8.37
CA ARG A 8 -2.20 1.20 8.91
C ARG A 8 -3.64 1.60 8.64
N ALA A 9 -3.96 2.90 8.69
CA ALA A 9 -5.30 3.40 8.36
C ALA A 9 -5.70 3.02 6.93
N ASN A 10 -4.79 3.13 5.96
CA ASN A 10 -5.07 2.70 4.58
C ASN A 10 -5.26 1.18 4.48
N ILE A 11 -4.38 0.39 5.10
CA ILE A 11 -4.41 -1.09 5.04
C ILE A 11 -5.70 -1.66 5.64
N LEU A 12 -6.20 -1.08 6.74
CA LEU A 12 -7.38 -1.56 7.45
C LEU A 12 -8.69 -0.89 7.00
N ASN A 13 -8.66 -0.03 5.99
CA ASN A 13 -9.85 0.67 5.53
C ASN A 13 -10.71 -0.23 4.63
N CYS A 14 -11.86 -0.66 5.17
CA CYS A 14 -12.82 -1.51 4.47
C CYS A 14 -13.44 -0.89 3.21
N ALA A 15 -13.32 0.44 2.99
CA ALA A 15 -13.82 1.11 1.80
C ALA A 15 -13.02 0.76 0.54
N PHE A 16 -11.73 0.41 0.68
CA PHE A 16 -10.92 -0.05 -0.44
C PHE A 16 -11.27 -1.49 -0.80
N LYS A 17 -11.46 -1.73 -2.09
CA LYS A 17 -11.87 -3.03 -2.64
C LYS A 17 -10.87 -3.58 -3.65
N ASN A 18 -9.89 -2.78 -4.04
CA ASN A 18 -8.84 -3.15 -4.98
C ASN A 18 -7.48 -2.78 -4.38
N LEU A 19 -6.47 -3.62 -4.64
CA LEU A 19 -5.10 -3.39 -4.20
C LEU A 19 -4.14 -3.69 -5.35
N GLY A 20 -3.31 -2.71 -5.70
CA GLY A 20 -2.13 -2.88 -6.53
C GLY A 20 -0.88 -2.95 -5.66
N VAL A 21 0.04 -3.88 -5.96
CA VAL A 21 1.35 -3.97 -5.29
C VAL A 21 2.46 -3.93 -6.34
N GLY A 22 3.39 -3.00 -6.16
CA GLY A 22 4.55 -2.83 -7.02
C GLY A 22 5.84 -2.97 -6.23
N VAL A 23 6.87 -3.52 -6.89
CA VAL A 23 8.23 -3.55 -6.34
C VAL A 23 9.23 -3.11 -7.40
N HIS A 24 10.08 -2.16 -7.04
CA HIS A 24 11.26 -1.82 -7.82
C HIS A 24 12.51 -2.38 -7.13
N LYS A 25 13.27 -3.20 -7.85
CA LYS A 25 14.54 -3.80 -7.38
C LYS A 25 15.70 -3.04 -8.01
N GLY A 26 16.50 -2.38 -7.19
CA GLY A 26 17.69 -1.63 -7.59
C GLY A 26 18.64 -1.45 -6.41
N SER A 27 19.80 -0.84 -6.64
CA SER A 27 20.76 -0.56 -5.56
C SER A 27 20.14 0.40 -4.54
N GLY A 28 20.12 0.03 -3.25
CA GLY A 28 19.41 0.76 -2.21
C GLY A 28 17.92 0.39 -2.05
N GLY A 29 17.43 -0.55 -2.86
CA GLY A 29 16.10 -1.16 -2.76
C GLY A 29 16.13 -2.54 -2.07
N PRO A 30 14.97 -3.23 -1.96
CA PRO A 30 13.76 -3.00 -2.74
C PRO A 30 12.86 -1.86 -2.22
N TRP A 31 12.25 -1.12 -3.14
CA TRP A 31 11.18 -0.16 -2.81
C TRP A 31 9.82 -0.76 -3.13
N TRP A 32 8.92 -0.65 -2.17
CA TRP A 32 7.58 -1.22 -2.24
C TRP A 32 6.53 -0.13 -2.29
N THR A 33 5.49 -0.37 -3.06
CA THR A 33 4.30 0.50 -3.14
C THR A 33 3.05 -0.35 -3.00
N GLN A 34 2.09 0.16 -2.24
CA GLN A 34 0.71 -0.32 -2.17
C GLN A 34 -0.20 0.81 -2.63
N ASP A 35 -1.02 0.55 -3.63
CA ASP A 35 -2.04 1.49 -4.12
C ASP A 35 -3.44 0.92 -3.84
N PHE A 36 -4.25 1.70 -3.13
CA PHE A 36 -5.56 1.27 -2.63
C PHE A 36 -6.67 1.96 -3.42
N GLY A 37 -7.50 1.17 -4.09
CA GLY A 37 -8.56 1.66 -4.95
C GLY A 37 -9.96 1.30 -4.44
N THR A 38 -10.91 2.17 -4.73
CA THR A 38 -12.35 1.88 -4.64
C THR A 38 -13.04 2.22 -5.96
N ARG A 39 -14.21 1.65 -6.20
CA ARG A 39 -15.07 2.04 -7.32
C ARG A 39 -16.11 3.03 -6.77
N MET A 40 -16.34 4.13 -7.49
CA MET A 40 -17.49 5.00 -7.23
C MET A 40 -18.79 4.28 -7.58
#